data_AF-A0A368H9P0-F1
#
_entry.id   AF-A0A368H9P0-F1
#
_cell.length_a   1.000
_cell.length_b   1.000
_cell.length_c   1.000
_cell.angle_alpha   90.00
_cell.angle_beta   90.00
_cell.angle_gamma   90.00
#
_symmetry.space_group_name_H-M   'P 1'
#
loop_
_entity.id
_entity.type
_entity.pdbx_description
1 polymer ?
#
loop_
_entity_poly.entity_id
_entity_poly.type
_entity_poly.pdbx_seq_one_letter_code
_entity_poly.pdbx_strand_id
1 'polypeptide(L)'
;MNFFLLQHVFSIYKHNHVFLCRSGIAENAPIEVRYLAYDVIIFDFGLMHRVLGTEECVANYLDGGYMRFGWCIEQTTALTIAIISLLCMPRPLWLLWPGLLLQSSYSLGLSVLTMATAPKLLEALGGRVDLPLALMFSAYLFGFLFNWIFTFILWHHYWHLERLYAPPSVKRGRSFKGPGAVNL
;
A
#
# COMPACT_ATOMS: atom_id res chain seq x y z
N MET A 1 2.74 14.08 -6.39
CA MET A 1 3.90 13.29 -6.86
C MET A 1 5.01 13.44 -5.82
N ASN A 2 5.31 12.38 -5.06
CA ASN A 2 6.65 12.06 -4.55
C ASN A 2 7.22 12.66 -3.24
N PHE A 3 6.43 12.93 -2.18
CA PHE A 3 7.04 13.09 -0.84
C PHE A 3 7.90 11.85 -0.47
N PHE A 4 7.45 10.65 -0.80
CA PHE A 4 8.17 9.40 -0.55
C PHE A 4 9.50 9.29 -1.32
N LEU A 5 9.51 9.61 -2.64
CA LEU A 5 10.79 9.63 -3.38
C LEU A 5 11.70 10.76 -2.93
N LEU A 6 11.16 11.90 -2.49
CA LEU A 6 11.97 12.99 -1.93
C LEU A 6 12.74 12.52 -0.70
N GLN A 7 12.16 11.65 0.13
CA GLN A 7 12.85 11.05 1.27
C GLN A 7 14.05 10.19 0.84
N HIS A 8 13.88 9.37 -0.19
CA HIS A 8 14.96 8.56 -0.75
C HIS A 8 16.05 9.40 -1.44
N VAL A 9 15.65 10.38 -2.25
CA VAL A 9 16.58 11.31 -2.93
C VAL A 9 17.40 12.09 -1.90
N PHE A 10 16.76 12.55 -0.83
CA PHE A 10 17.42 13.28 0.25
C PHE A 10 18.37 12.38 1.05
N SER A 11 17.96 11.14 1.34
CA SER A 11 18.82 10.14 2.00
C SER A 11 20.08 9.84 1.17
N ILE A 12 19.93 9.65 -0.14
CA ILE A 12 21.06 9.38 -1.05
C ILE A 12 21.99 10.58 -1.08
N TYR A 13 21.45 11.79 -1.23
CA TYR A 13 22.26 13.01 -1.34
C TYR A 13 23.07 13.31 -0.08
N LYS A 14 22.51 13.09 1.12
CA LYS A 14 23.14 13.47 2.39
C LYS A 14 23.96 12.34 3.04
N HIS A 15 23.54 11.09 2.85
CA HIS A 15 24.10 9.94 3.56
C HIS A 15 24.68 8.86 2.65
N ASN A 16 24.66 9.03 1.32
CA ASN A 16 25.07 8.02 0.32
C ASN A 16 24.40 6.64 0.51
N HIS A 17 23.23 6.63 1.16
CA HIS A 17 22.42 5.44 1.40
C HIS A 17 21.01 5.65 0.87
N VAL A 18 20.43 4.61 0.26
CA VAL A 18 19.09 4.67 -0.36
C VAL A 18 17.98 4.99 0.64
N PHE A 19 18.14 4.56 1.90
CA PHE A 19 17.27 4.96 3.00
C PHE A 19 18.00 4.73 4.33
N LEU A 20 18.39 5.80 5.03
CA LEU A 20 18.97 5.71 6.36
C LEU A 20 18.04 6.38 7.38
N CYS A 21 17.35 5.57 8.17
CA CYS A 21 16.35 6.02 9.13
C CYS A 21 16.76 5.60 10.54
N ARG A 22 17.11 6.58 11.36
CA ARG A 22 17.43 6.40 12.78
C ARG A 22 16.30 6.97 13.61
N SER A 23 15.76 6.18 14.54
CA SER A 23 14.62 6.56 15.37
C SER A 23 15.04 7.30 16.65
N GLY A 24 16.29 7.13 17.10
CA GLY A 24 16.86 7.80 18.28
C GLY A 24 17.35 9.24 18.04
N ILE A 25 16.48 10.15 17.60
CA ILE A 25 16.86 11.55 17.30
C ILE A 25 16.36 12.50 18.41
N ALA A 26 17.23 13.39 18.88
CA ALA A 26 16.89 14.42 19.87
C ALA A 26 15.73 15.32 19.40
N GLU A 27 14.84 15.72 20.31
CA GLU A 27 13.66 16.54 19.99
C GLU A 27 13.99 17.92 19.38
N ASN A 28 15.22 18.41 19.58
CA ASN A 28 15.72 19.68 19.03
C ASN A 28 16.39 19.53 17.66
N ALA A 29 16.34 18.34 17.05
CA ALA A 29 16.94 18.14 15.74
C ALA A 29 16.21 18.92 14.63
N PRO A 30 16.95 19.35 13.59
CA PRO A 30 16.35 20.04 12.45
C PRO A 30 15.30 19.16 11.77
N ILE A 31 14.28 19.82 11.19
CA ILE A 31 13.08 19.16 10.65
C ILE A 31 13.41 18.13 9.56
N GLU A 32 14.50 18.34 8.84
CA GLU A 32 15.02 17.43 7.81
C GLU A 32 15.46 16.08 8.39
N VAL A 33 16.08 16.11 9.56
CA VAL A 33 16.60 14.92 10.24
C VAL A 33 15.44 14.15 10.88
N ARG A 34 14.44 14.88 11.41
CA ARG A 34 13.17 14.29 11.85
C ARG A 34 12.39 13.67 10.70
N TYR A 35 12.40 14.29 9.53
CA TYR A 35 11.76 13.74 8.34
C TYR A 35 12.40 12.41 7.90
N LEU A 36 13.71 12.24 8.06
CA LEU A 36 14.41 10.98 7.79
C LEU A 36 14.21 9.92 8.89
N ALA A 37 13.79 10.33 10.10
CA ALA A 37 13.51 9.45 11.24
C ALA A 37 12.12 8.78 11.18
N TYR A 38 11.24 9.29 10.31
CA TYR A 38 9.88 8.81 10.18
C TYR A 38 9.70 8.10 8.85
N ASP A 39 9.14 6.91 8.87
CA ASP A 39 8.88 6.13 7.68
C ASP A 39 7.45 6.41 7.17
N VAL A 40 7.36 7.40 6.30
CA VAL A 40 6.07 7.89 5.77
C VAL A 40 5.37 6.82 4.92
N ILE A 41 6.12 5.88 4.33
CA ILE A 41 5.59 4.83 3.45
C ILE A 41 4.76 3.80 4.22
N ILE A 42 5.09 3.53 5.49
CA ILE A 42 4.26 2.65 6.33
C ILE A 42 3.54 3.43 7.43
N PHE A 43 3.54 4.76 7.37
CA PHE A 43 3.02 5.65 8.41
C PHE A 43 3.64 5.39 9.80
N ASP A 44 4.92 5.00 9.85
CA ASP A 44 5.65 4.73 11.09
C ASP A 44 6.45 5.97 11.50
N PHE A 45 5.82 6.79 12.35
CA PHE A 45 6.42 8.01 12.91
C PHE A 45 7.18 7.74 14.22
N GLY A 46 7.85 6.59 14.33
CA GLY A 46 8.50 6.15 15.57
C GLY A 46 7.60 5.30 16.47
N LEU A 47 6.49 4.80 15.92
CA LEU A 47 5.63 3.83 16.59
C LEU A 47 6.41 2.54 16.84
N MET A 48 7.14 2.05 15.84
CA MET A 48 7.91 0.81 15.97
C MET A 48 9.08 0.96 16.93
N HIS A 49 9.70 2.14 17.02
CA HIS A 49 10.72 2.41 18.05
C HIS A 49 10.16 2.28 19.46
N ARG A 50 8.96 2.81 19.72
CA ARG A 50 8.28 2.70 21.03
C ARG A 50 7.78 1.30 21.34
N VAL A 51 7.32 0.55 20.32
CA VAL A 51 6.66 -0.76 20.48
C VAL A 51 7.65 -1.93 20.46
N LEU A 52 8.70 -1.83 19.65
CA LEU A 52 9.72 -2.89 19.45
C LEU A 52 11.08 -2.54 20.10
N GLY A 53 11.29 -1.29 20.52
CA GLY A 53 12.54 -0.85 21.17
C GLY A 53 13.73 -0.75 20.22
N THR A 54 13.51 -0.68 18.90
CA THR A 54 14.60 -0.68 17.90
C THR A 54 15.19 0.71 17.67
N GLU A 55 16.52 0.86 17.72
CA GLU A 55 17.21 2.16 17.50
C GLU A 55 17.24 2.62 16.03
N GLU A 56 16.92 1.70 15.13
CA GLU A 56 16.73 1.98 13.70
C GLU A 56 15.30 1.62 13.27
N CYS A 57 14.86 2.25 12.17
CA CYS A 57 13.55 1.96 11.60
C CYS A 57 13.53 0.53 11.04
N VAL A 58 12.37 -0.15 11.12
CA VAL A 58 12.19 -1.54 10.61
C VAL A 58 12.61 -1.66 9.14
N ALA A 59 12.44 -0.57 8.41
CA ALA A 59 13.01 -0.26 7.10
C ALA A 59 14.44 -0.72 6.86
N ASN A 60 15.32 -0.43 7.82
CA ASN A 60 16.76 -0.57 7.68
C ASN A 60 17.19 -2.02 7.91
N TYR A 61 16.43 -2.77 8.71
CA TYR A 61 16.71 -4.17 9.03
C TYR A 61 16.40 -5.16 7.91
N LEU A 62 15.55 -4.78 6.95
CA LEU A 62 15.05 -5.69 5.90
C LEU A 62 15.56 -5.32 4.49
N ASP A 63 16.60 -4.48 4.38
CA ASP A 63 16.94 -3.76 3.14
C ASP A 63 15.70 -3.10 2.50
N GLY A 64 14.72 -2.76 3.35
CA GLY A 64 13.43 -2.25 2.96
C GLY A 64 13.55 -0.91 2.23
N GLY A 65 14.65 -0.18 2.43
CA GLY A 65 14.98 1.03 1.68
C GLY A 65 14.97 0.84 0.17
N TYR A 66 15.63 -0.21 -0.34
CA TYR A 66 15.67 -0.50 -1.78
C TYR A 66 14.33 -1.01 -2.30
N MET A 67 13.68 -1.91 -1.54
CA MET A 67 12.36 -2.45 -1.91
C MET A 67 11.31 -1.34 -1.99
N ARG A 68 11.37 -0.36 -1.09
CA ARG A 68 10.44 0.78 -1.06
C ARG A 68 10.75 1.83 -2.11
N PHE A 69 12.03 2.03 -2.43
CA PHE A 69 12.40 2.88 -3.56
C PHE A 69 11.83 2.31 -4.88
N GLY A 70 12.02 1.01 -5.11
CA GLY A 70 11.41 0.30 -6.25
C GLY A 70 9.89 0.39 -6.23
N TRP A 71 9.28 0.15 -5.07
CA TRP A 71 7.84 0.29 -4.85
C TRP A 71 7.33 1.68 -5.24
N CYS A 72 8.00 2.76 -4.84
CA CYS A 72 7.57 4.11 -5.16
C CYS A 72 7.62 4.40 -6.67
N ILE A 73 8.61 3.85 -7.39
CA ILE A 73 8.70 3.98 -8.85
C ILE A 73 7.55 3.20 -9.52
N GLU A 74 7.33 1.95 -9.12
CA GLU A 74 6.26 1.10 -9.66
C GLU A 74 4.87 1.68 -9.34
N GLN A 75 4.65 2.18 -8.13
CA GLN A 75 3.41 2.82 -7.73
C GLN A 75 3.16 4.12 -8.52
N THR A 76 4.19 4.95 -8.72
CA THR A 76 4.06 6.20 -9.49
C THR A 76 3.75 5.92 -10.94
N THR A 77 4.42 4.94 -11.54
CA THR A 77 4.19 4.54 -12.94
C THR A 77 2.79 3.92 -13.11
N ALA A 78 2.37 3.01 -12.22
CA ALA A 78 1.05 2.40 -12.25
C ALA A 78 -0.09 3.41 -12.06
N LEU A 79 0.04 4.35 -11.13
CA LEU A 79 -0.95 5.43 -10.94
C LEU A 79 -1.03 6.35 -12.15
N THR A 80 0.11 6.69 -12.76
CA THR A 80 0.15 7.53 -13.96
C THR A 80 -0.56 6.84 -15.13
N ILE A 81 -0.28 5.55 -15.33
CA ILE A 81 -0.95 4.73 -16.35
C ILE A 81 -2.45 4.62 -16.07
N ALA A 82 -2.86 4.43 -14.81
CA ALA A 82 -4.27 4.37 -14.43
C ALA A 82 -5.00 5.70 -14.71
N ILE A 83 -4.40 6.85 -14.35
CA ILE A 83 -4.96 8.17 -14.64
C ILE A 83 -5.08 8.41 -16.15
N ILE A 84 -4.04 8.08 -16.92
CA ILE A 84 -4.08 8.20 -18.38
C ILE A 84 -5.15 7.28 -18.97
N SER A 85 -5.32 6.06 -18.45
CA SER A 85 -6.39 5.15 -18.89
C SER A 85 -7.77 5.73 -18.61
N LEU A 86 -7.98 6.32 -17.42
CA LEU A 86 -9.26 6.93 -17.05
C LEU A 86 -9.60 8.15 -17.92
N LEU A 87 -8.61 8.96 -18.29
CA LEU A 87 -8.82 10.20 -19.05
C LEU A 87 -8.84 9.99 -20.57
N CYS A 88 -7.99 9.12 -21.10
CA CYS A 88 -7.74 9.03 -22.54
C CYS A 88 -8.26 7.74 -23.19
N MET A 89 -8.34 6.62 -22.46
CA MET A 89 -8.76 5.32 -23.04
C MET A 89 -9.49 4.43 -22.01
N PRO A 90 -10.83 4.52 -21.89
CA PRO A 90 -11.59 3.72 -20.91
C PRO A 90 -11.74 2.23 -21.27
N ARG A 91 -11.16 1.76 -22.40
CA ARG A 91 -11.44 0.44 -22.97
C ARG A 91 -10.53 -0.72 -22.53
N PRO A 92 -9.20 -0.57 -22.32
CA PRO A 92 -8.37 -1.71 -21.94
C PRO A 92 -8.41 -1.95 -20.43
N LEU A 93 -9.33 -2.82 -19.99
CA LEU A 93 -9.39 -3.34 -18.60
C LEU A 93 -8.05 -3.86 -18.09
N TRP A 94 -7.22 -4.42 -18.98
CA TRP A 94 -5.91 -4.96 -18.65
C TRP A 94 -4.93 -3.90 -18.13
N LEU A 95 -5.10 -2.64 -18.51
CA LEU A 95 -4.21 -1.55 -18.11
C LEU A 95 -4.41 -1.10 -16.64
N LEU A 96 -5.55 -1.47 -16.04
CA LEU A 96 -5.84 -1.18 -14.63
C LEU A 96 -5.20 -2.20 -13.67
N TRP A 97 -4.83 -3.38 -14.18
CA TRP A 97 -4.31 -4.50 -13.36
C TRP A 97 -3.05 -4.16 -12.56
N PRO A 98 -2.01 -3.52 -13.13
CA PRO A 98 -0.81 -3.21 -12.38
C PRO A 98 -1.09 -2.33 -11.16
N GLY A 99 -1.92 -1.30 -11.32
CA GLY A 99 -2.33 -0.43 -10.22
C GLY A 99 -3.18 -1.16 -9.17
N LEU A 100 -4.07 -2.06 -9.61
CA LEU A 100 -4.93 -2.85 -8.72
C LEU A 100 -4.11 -3.82 -7.86
N LEU A 101 -3.16 -4.53 -8.47
CA LEU A 101 -2.28 -5.49 -7.79
C LEU A 101 -1.31 -4.80 -6.82
N LEU A 102 -0.68 -3.70 -7.25
CA LEU A 102 0.19 -2.90 -6.38
C LEU A 102 -0.59 -2.33 -5.19
N GLN A 103 -1.74 -1.70 -5.43
CA GLN A 103 -2.52 -1.14 -4.32
C GLN A 103 -3.03 -2.22 -3.35
N SER A 104 -3.42 -3.39 -3.86
CA SER A 104 -3.87 -4.52 -3.05
C SER A 104 -2.74 -5.11 -2.21
N SER A 105 -1.56 -5.30 -2.81
CA SER A 105 -0.40 -5.83 -2.08
C SER A 105 0.12 -4.87 -1.02
N TYR A 106 0.05 -3.56 -1.24
CA TYR A 106 0.35 -2.56 -0.22
C TYR A 106 -0.64 -2.59 0.95
N SER A 107 -1.94 -2.66 0.65
CA SER A 107 -2.99 -2.78 1.68
C SER A 107 -2.83 -4.06 2.51
N LEU A 108 -2.47 -5.18 1.85
CA LEU A 108 -2.14 -6.43 2.52
C LEU A 108 -0.88 -6.31 3.37
N GLY A 109 0.17 -5.67 2.87
CA GLY A 109 1.42 -5.42 3.61
C GLY A 109 1.18 -4.65 4.91
N LEU A 110 0.40 -3.57 4.85
CA LEU A 110 0.00 -2.82 6.04
C LEU A 110 -0.88 -3.65 6.99
N SER A 111 -1.77 -4.49 6.46
CA SER A 111 -2.59 -5.39 7.28
C SER A 111 -1.73 -6.41 8.05
N VAL A 112 -0.75 -7.03 7.37
CA VAL A 112 0.20 -7.97 7.98
C VAL A 112 1.05 -7.27 9.03
N LEU A 113 1.55 -6.06 8.75
CA LEU A 113 2.30 -5.28 9.72
C LEU A 113 1.46 -4.94 10.96
N THR A 114 0.19 -4.56 10.74
CA THR A 114 -0.77 -4.30 11.83
C THR A 114 -1.00 -5.56 12.66
N MET A 115 -1.16 -6.72 12.02
CA MET A 115 -1.32 -8.00 12.72
C MET A 115 -0.06 -8.40 13.50
N ALA A 116 1.13 -8.22 12.92
CA ALA A 116 2.39 -8.54 13.57
C ALA A 116 2.64 -7.64 14.80
N THR A 117 2.15 -6.41 14.76
CA THR A 117 2.32 -5.42 15.84
C THR A 117 1.13 -5.37 16.81
N ALA A 118 0.01 -6.01 16.47
CA ALA A 118 -1.19 -6.12 17.31
C ALA A 118 -0.92 -6.60 18.75
N PRO A 119 -0.15 -7.67 19.02
CA PRO A 119 0.09 -8.10 20.40
C PRO A 119 0.82 -7.04 21.22
N LYS A 120 1.84 -6.40 20.62
CA LYS A 120 2.63 -5.36 21.30
C LYS A 120 1.88 -4.05 21.45
N LEU A 121 0.98 -3.76 20.51
CA LEU A 121 0.05 -2.66 20.60
C LEU A 121 -0.97 -2.87 21.71
N LEU A 122 -1.51 -4.08 21.87
CA LEU A 122 -2.44 -4.43 22.94
C LEU A 122 -1.76 -4.37 24.32
N GLU A 123 -0.50 -4.79 24.43
CA GLU A 123 0.31 -4.60 25.64
C GLU A 123 0.47 -3.10 25.97
N ALA A 124 0.75 -2.27 24.97
CA ALA A 124 0.91 -0.82 25.16
C ALA A 124 -0.41 -0.10 25.47
N LEU A 125 -1.53 -0.54 24.89
CA LEU A 125 -2.87 0.00 25.14
C LEU A 125 -3.46 -0.47 26.49
N GLY A 126 -3.12 -1.69 26.93
CA GLY A 126 -3.50 -2.22 28.24
C GLY A 126 -2.66 -1.67 29.41
N GLY A 127 -1.53 -1.01 29.11
CA GLY A 127 -0.66 -0.34 30.06
C GLY A 127 -0.99 1.15 30.26
N ARG A 128 0.05 1.98 30.48
CA ARG A 128 -0.09 3.45 30.50
C ARG A 128 -0.19 3.97 29.08
N VAL A 129 -1.39 4.38 28.68
CA VAL A 129 -1.62 5.03 27.39
C VAL A 129 -1.07 6.45 27.44
N ASP A 130 0.11 6.66 26.87
CA ASP A 130 0.65 7.99 26.62
C ASP A 130 -0.09 8.64 25.45
N LEU A 131 -0.53 9.89 25.63
CA LEU A 131 -1.13 10.72 24.57
C LEU A 131 -0.34 10.73 23.24
N PRO A 132 1.01 10.88 23.22
CA PRO A 132 1.79 10.82 21.98
C PRO A 132 1.74 9.44 21.30
N LEU A 133 1.68 8.35 22.06
CA LEU A 133 1.57 7.00 21.49
C LEU A 133 0.21 6.80 20.81
N ALA A 134 -0.87 7.25 21.46
CA ALA A 134 -2.22 7.20 20.89
C ALA A 134 -2.32 8.05 19.61
N LEU A 135 -1.65 9.20 19.56
CA LEU A 135 -1.62 10.05 18.36
C LEU A 135 -0.87 9.37 17.20
N MET A 136 0.31 8.80 17.44
CA MET A 136 1.05 8.07 16.40
C MET A 136 0.26 6.85 15.90
N PHE A 137 -0.39 6.12 16.81
CA PHE A 137 -1.21 4.97 16.45
C PHE A 137 -2.46 5.36 15.67
N SER A 138 -3.16 6.43 16.07
CA SER A 138 -4.32 6.92 15.32
C SER A 138 -3.95 7.42 13.92
N ALA A 139 -2.80 8.07 13.75
CA ALA A 139 -2.28 8.46 12.44
C ALA A 139 -1.99 7.24 11.54
N TYR A 140 -1.38 6.18 12.10
CA TYR A 140 -1.16 4.91 11.40
C TYR A 140 -2.49 4.25 10.99
N LEU A 141 -3.46 4.13 11.90
CA LEU A 141 -4.78 3.57 11.61
C LEU A 141 -5.52 4.38 10.55
N PHE A 142 -5.45 5.71 10.60
CA PHE A 142 -6.05 6.58 9.62
C PHE A 142 -5.43 6.32 8.23
N GLY A 143 -4.10 6.29 8.13
CA GLY A 143 -3.38 5.95 6.89
C GLY A 143 -3.76 4.58 6.34
N PHE A 144 -3.89 3.58 7.23
CA PHE A 144 -4.34 2.24 6.89
C PHE A 144 -5.77 2.24 6.31
N LEU A 145 -6.72 2.85 7.02
CA LEU A 145 -8.12 2.91 6.60
C LEU A 145 -8.32 3.64 5.27
N PHE A 146 -7.62 4.75 5.05
CA PHE A 146 -7.67 5.48 3.78
C PHE A 146 -7.15 4.63 2.63
N ASN A 147 -6.05 3.90 2.83
CA ASN A 147 -5.53 2.98 1.83
C ASN A 147 -6.49 1.82 1.55
N TRP A 148 -7.14 1.30 2.59
CA TRP A 148 -8.14 0.26 2.45
C TRP A 148 -9.34 0.73 1.63
N ILE A 149 -9.89 1.91 1.95
CA ILE A 149 -11.01 2.52 1.23
C ILE A 149 -10.64 2.77 -0.23
N PHE A 150 -9.45 3.33 -0.50
CA PHE A 150 -8.99 3.56 -1.86
C PHE A 150 -8.87 2.25 -2.67
N THR A 151 -8.31 1.21 -2.06
CA THR A 151 -8.25 -0.14 -2.66
C THR A 151 -9.63 -0.68 -2.98
N PHE A 152 -10.58 -0.51 -2.04
CA PHE A 152 -11.96 -0.93 -2.22
C PHE A 152 -12.66 -0.20 -3.38
N ILE A 153 -12.48 1.11 -3.49
CA ILE A 153 -13.04 1.92 -4.59
C ILE A 153 -12.47 1.46 -5.93
N LEU A 154 -11.16 1.24 -6.02
CA LEU A 154 -10.52 0.77 -7.24
C LEU A 154 -11.04 -0.61 -7.68
N TRP A 155 -11.18 -1.56 -6.73
CA TRP A 155 -11.75 -2.88 -7.01
C TRP A 155 -13.21 -2.79 -7.46
N HIS A 156 -14.01 -1.97 -6.80
CA HIS A 156 -15.40 -1.77 -7.18
C HIS A 156 -15.53 -1.17 -8.58
N HIS A 157 -14.66 -0.21 -8.91
CA HIS A 157 -14.60 0.38 -10.25
C HIS A 157 -14.18 -0.65 -11.31
N TYR A 158 -13.18 -1.48 -11.01
CA TYR A 158 -12.74 -2.58 -11.87
C TYR A 158 -13.89 -3.55 -12.17
N TRP A 159 -14.58 -4.06 -11.15
CA TRP A 159 -15.70 -5.00 -11.33
C TRP A 159 -16.88 -4.38 -12.08
N HIS A 160 -17.13 -3.09 -11.88
CA HIS A 160 -18.16 -2.37 -12.62
C HIS A 160 -17.83 -2.34 -14.13
N LEU A 161 -16.59 -2.02 -14.49
CA LEU A 161 -16.15 -2.06 -15.89
C LEU A 161 -16.18 -3.49 -16.44
N GLU A 162 -15.73 -4.48 -15.67
CA GLU A 162 -15.77 -5.89 -16.07
C GLU A 162 -17.20 -6.34 -16.38
N ARG A 163 -18.20 -5.92 -15.60
CA ARG A 163 -19.62 -6.21 -15.90
C ARG A 163 -20.12 -5.54 -17.18
N LEU A 164 -19.65 -4.33 -17.50
CA LEU A 164 -20.05 -3.61 -18.71
C LEU A 164 -19.43 -4.20 -19.98
N TYR A 165 -18.20 -4.72 -19.87
CA TYR A 165 -17.45 -5.26 -21.00
C TYR A 165 -17.49 -6.80 -21.10
N ALA A 166 -18.07 -7.48 -20.11
CA ALA A 166 -18.31 -8.91 -20.18
C ALA A 166 -19.22 -9.21 -21.39
N PRO A 167 -18.81 -10.11 -22.31
CA PRO A 167 -19.68 -10.50 -23.41
C PRO A 167 -20.97 -11.10 -22.84
N PRO A 168 -22.13 -10.83 -23.45
CA PRO A 168 -23.38 -11.45 -23.01
C PRO A 168 -23.17 -12.96 -22.96
N SER A 169 -23.57 -13.59 -21.84
CA SER A 169 -23.46 -15.03 -21.70
C SER A 169 -24.11 -15.66 -22.92
N VAL A 170 -23.30 -16.32 -23.76
CA VAL A 170 -23.82 -17.15 -24.84
C VAL A 170 -24.70 -18.15 -24.11
N LYS A 171 -26.03 -17.98 -24.19
CA LYS A 171 -26.99 -19.00 -23.82
C LYS A 171 -26.48 -20.23 -24.53
N ARG A 172 -25.89 -21.15 -23.76
CA ARG A 172 -25.35 -22.41 -24.25
C ARG A 172 -26.58 -23.17 -24.74
N GLY A 173 -26.95 -22.93 -26.00
CA GLY A 173 -28.06 -23.58 -26.66
C GLY A 173 -27.73 -25.05 -26.65
N ARG A 174 -28.31 -25.79 -25.70
CA ARG A 174 -28.36 -27.24 -25.73
C ARG A 174 -29.24 -27.63 -26.91
N SER A 175 -28.74 -27.51 -28.13
CA SER A 175 -29.18 -28.31 -29.26
C SER A 175 -28.36 -29.60 -29.23
N PHE A 176 -28.76 -30.52 -28.35
CA PHE A 176 -28.31 -31.90 -28.43
C PHE A 176 -29.33 -32.63 -29.32
N LYS A 177 -29.23 -32.44 -30.64
CA LYS A 177 -29.85 -33.38 -31.58
C LYS A 177 -28.95 -34.63 -31.59
N GLY A 178 -29.31 -35.62 -30.78
CA GLY A 178 -28.72 -36.95 -30.88
C GLY A 178 -29.00 -37.55 -32.26
N PRO A 179 -28.04 -38.23 -32.89
CA PRO A 179 -28.27 -38.93 -34.15
C PRO A 179 -29.08 -40.20 -33.85
N GLY A 180 -30.37 -40.23 -34.20
CA GLY A 180 -31.17 -41.45 -34.11
C GLY A 180 -32.66 -41.35 -33.77
N ALA A 181 -33.31 -40.19 -33.89
CA ALA A 181 -34.78 -40.14 -33.83
C ALA A 181 -35.37 -40.65 -35.17
N VAL A 182 -35.64 -41.95 -35.23
CA VAL A 182 -36.48 -42.58 -36.25
C VAL A 182 -37.90 -42.03 -36.05
N ASN A 183 -38.43 -41.37 -37.08
CA ASN A 183 -39.84 -40.99 -37.12
C ASN A 183 -40.69 -42.25 -37.30
N LEU A 184 -41.54 -42.53 -36.33
CA LEU A 184 -42.68 -43.44 -36.42
C LEU A 184 -43.93 -42.63 -36.10
#